data_AF-A0ABD6B7Q2-F1
#
_entry.id   AF-A0ABD6B7Q2-F1
#
_cell.length_a   1.000
_cell.length_b   1.000
_cell.length_c   1.000
_cell.angle_alpha   90.00
_cell.angle_beta   90.00
_cell.angle_gamma   90.00
#
_symmetry.space_group_name_H-M   'P 1'
#
loop_
_entity.id
_entity.type
_entity.pdbx_description
1 polymer ?
#
loop_
_entity_poly.entity_id
_entity_poly.type
_entity_poly.pdbx_seq_one_letter_code
_entity_poly.pdbx_strand_id
1 'polypeptide(L)'
;MDRRTVVTVALALLLVGSGVGAAAEFPGLQTGDVESDSVVLEAAIEEDGDARWTIEYRVALDDQNTTEAFESLQRDIEGNTSEYRSQFASRMRSTVATAENATGREMAVENVSVEATTSPLSGEYGIVRYGFDWVGFADVSDDRLATGEVLTGLFLDADTELTIRWPEGYVVSLVEPEPDREGERSVPWTGPREFDLGQPRVVLRTRNSAPPWGPLVGIALFGAAGVLWYYRRRQAGRTPVPGVGDDEPSVGTEPDRGPEDGHEPEPEQDAGVGDETAPNPETGAVAAGVDDAGSEDDTAEELLSPEERVLRLLEANGGRMKQKTVTEELDWSAARTSQVVGDLRDEGKVESFRLGRENVLKFPDDEE
;
A
#
# COMPACT_ATOMS: atom_id res chain seq x y z
N MET A 1 -54.21 -23.29 8.96
CA MET A 1 -54.29 -22.52 7.71
C MET A 1 -53.81 -21.12 8.03
N ASP A 2 -52.63 -20.83 7.46
CA ASP A 2 -51.99 -19.54 7.19
C ASP A 2 -51.62 -18.60 8.34
N ARG A 3 -50.40 -18.80 8.85
CA ARG A 3 -49.57 -17.72 9.41
C ARG A 3 -48.80 -17.07 8.27
N ARG A 4 -49.18 -15.85 7.91
CA ARG A 4 -48.34 -14.94 7.12
C ARG A 4 -47.17 -14.50 7.99
N THR A 5 -45.96 -14.95 7.66
CA THR A 5 -44.73 -14.35 8.16
C THR A 5 -44.29 -13.31 7.14
N VAL A 6 -44.48 -12.03 7.48
CA VAL A 6 -43.96 -10.90 6.70
C VAL A 6 -42.52 -10.69 7.17
N VAL A 7 -41.55 -11.05 6.33
CA VAL A 7 -40.14 -10.67 6.55
C VAL A 7 -40.04 -9.19 6.22
N THR A 8 -39.71 -8.38 7.23
CA THR A 8 -39.52 -6.94 7.09
C THR A 8 -38.02 -6.69 7.04
N VAL A 9 -37.49 -6.36 5.87
CA VAL A 9 -36.08 -5.97 5.70
C VAL A 9 -35.92 -4.54 6.24
N ALA A 10 -35.19 -4.40 7.34
CA ALA A 10 -34.89 -3.10 7.94
C ALA A 10 -33.58 -2.56 7.36
N LEU A 11 -33.69 -1.58 6.46
CA LEU A 11 -32.54 -0.85 5.91
C LEU A 11 -32.06 0.17 6.96
N ALA A 12 -30.98 -0.14 7.67
CA ALA A 12 -30.34 0.79 8.60
C ALA A 12 -29.49 1.80 7.82
N LEU A 13 -30.06 2.98 7.57
CA LEU A 13 -29.33 4.20 7.21
C LEU A 13 -28.52 4.67 8.42
N LEU A 14 -27.20 4.65 8.35
CA LEU A 14 -26.35 5.31 9.34
C LEU A 14 -25.58 6.49 8.72
N LEU A 15 -25.77 7.62 9.38
CA LEU A 15 -25.38 8.97 9.01
C LEU A 15 -23.89 9.25 9.21
N VAL A 16 -23.41 10.13 8.33
CA VAL A 16 -22.25 11.04 8.37
C VAL A 16 -21.63 11.30 9.76
N GLY A 17 -20.34 11.04 9.87
CA GLY A 17 -19.43 11.61 10.88
C GLY A 17 -18.29 12.37 10.20
N SER A 18 -18.16 13.65 10.53
CA SER A 18 -17.24 14.60 9.92
C SER A 18 -15.80 14.45 10.45
N GLY A 19 -14.80 14.43 9.57
CA GLY A 19 -13.47 14.99 9.88
C GLY A 19 -12.25 14.10 9.63
N VAL A 20 -11.48 14.52 8.61
CA VAL A 20 -10.04 14.34 8.38
C VAL A 20 -9.58 12.97 7.87
N GLY A 21 -9.44 12.91 6.53
CA GLY A 21 -8.90 11.79 5.76
C GLY A 21 -9.89 11.39 4.68
N ALA A 22 -9.80 11.99 3.49
CA ALA A 22 -10.59 11.54 2.34
C ALA A 22 -9.98 10.23 1.81
N ALA A 23 -10.15 9.15 2.55
CA ALA A 23 -9.78 7.82 2.14
C ALA A 23 -10.81 7.30 1.14
N ALA A 24 -10.35 6.77 0.00
CA ALA A 24 -11.20 6.04 -0.93
C ALA A 24 -11.54 4.67 -0.30
N GLU A 25 -12.49 4.64 0.63
CA GLU A 25 -13.05 3.39 1.15
C GLU A 25 -13.93 2.77 0.05
N PHE A 26 -13.59 1.55 -0.39
CA PHE A 26 -14.51 0.76 -1.22
C PHE A 26 -15.56 0.17 -0.28
N PRO A 27 -16.85 0.50 -0.45
CA PRO A 27 -17.87 -0.05 0.40
C PRO A 27 -17.98 -1.55 0.18
N GLY A 28 -17.62 -2.31 1.22
CA GLY A 28 -18.03 -3.71 1.35
C GLY A 28 -19.55 -3.78 1.26
N LEU A 29 -20.04 -4.75 0.50
CA LEU A 29 -21.46 -5.04 0.50
C LEU A 29 -21.83 -5.75 1.79
N GLN A 30 -22.40 -5.01 2.74
CA GLN A 30 -23.38 -5.60 3.65
C GLN A 30 -24.69 -5.76 2.86
N THR A 31 -24.71 -6.66 1.87
CA THR A 31 -25.97 -7.09 1.27
C THR A 31 -26.64 -7.98 2.30
N GLY A 32 -27.90 -7.69 2.66
CA GLY A 32 -28.62 -8.40 3.71
C GLY A 32 -28.35 -9.91 3.72
N ASP A 33 -28.02 -10.41 4.91
CA ASP A 33 -27.95 -11.80 5.33
C ASP A 33 -26.79 -12.68 4.78
N VAL A 34 -25.95 -12.22 3.85
CA VAL A 34 -24.83 -13.04 3.34
C VAL A 34 -23.50 -12.29 3.43
N GLU A 35 -22.65 -12.71 4.37
CA GLU A 35 -21.27 -12.27 4.51
C GLU A 35 -20.40 -12.95 3.43
N SER A 36 -19.49 -12.21 2.81
CA SER A 36 -18.59 -12.77 1.78
C SER A 36 -17.30 -13.28 2.40
N ASP A 37 -16.92 -14.52 2.08
CA ASP A 37 -15.66 -15.13 2.48
C ASP A 37 -14.43 -14.51 1.82
N SER A 38 -14.57 -13.97 0.61
CA SER A 38 -13.48 -13.23 -0.04
C SER A 38 -13.98 -12.19 -1.03
N VAL A 39 -13.18 -11.13 -1.19
CA VAL A 39 -13.45 -10.03 -2.11
C VAL A 39 -12.30 -9.91 -3.10
N VAL A 40 -12.61 -9.96 -4.40
CA VAL A 40 -11.62 -9.74 -5.46
C VAL A 40 -11.93 -8.44 -6.15
N LEU A 41 -11.02 -7.48 -6.04
CA LEU A 41 -11.04 -6.20 -6.73
C LEU A 41 -10.11 -6.30 -7.93
N GLU A 42 -10.62 -6.02 -9.12
CA GLU A 42 -9.83 -5.97 -10.34
C GLU A 42 -10.01 -4.61 -11.03
N ALA A 43 -8.90 -3.95 -11.34
CA ALA A 43 -8.87 -2.76 -12.18
C ALA A 43 -8.09 -3.06 -13.46
N ALA A 44 -8.78 -3.15 -14.59
CA ALA A 44 -8.16 -3.35 -15.89
C ALA A 44 -8.05 -1.99 -16.61
N ILE A 45 -6.83 -1.45 -16.67
CA ILE A 45 -6.52 -0.16 -17.29
C ILE A 45 -6.60 -0.30 -18.82
N GLU A 46 -7.16 0.71 -19.48
CA GLU A 46 -7.26 0.86 -20.94
C GLU A 46 -6.24 1.90 -21.45
N GLU A 47 -6.00 1.93 -22.76
CA GLU A 47 -4.94 2.77 -23.36
C GLU A 47 -5.23 4.28 -23.26
N ASP A 48 -6.50 4.64 -23.17
CA ASP A 48 -7.00 6.01 -23.00
C ASP A 48 -6.98 6.49 -21.53
N GLY A 49 -6.57 5.62 -20.61
CA GLY A 49 -6.48 5.91 -19.18
C GLY A 49 -7.76 5.58 -18.41
N ASP A 50 -8.81 5.11 -19.07
CA ASP A 50 -9.98 4.58 -18.38
C ASP A 50 -9.65 3.22 -17.75
N ALA A 51 -10.49 2.77 -16.81
CA ALA A 51 -10.34 1.44 -16.26
C ALA A 51 -11.68 0.73 -16.06
N ARG A 52 -11.72 -0.54 -16.47
CA ARG A 52 -12.81 -1.44 -16.13
C ARG A 52 -12.58 -2.04 -14.77
N TRP A 53 -13.45 -1.69 -13.84
CA TRP A 53 -13.46 -2.22 -12.49
C TRP A 53 -14.41 -3.40 -12.39
N THR A 54 -13.92 -4.48 -11.78
CA THR A 54 -14.72 -5.66 -11.43
C THR A 54 -14.53 -5.96 -9.95
N ILE A 55 -15.64 -6.12 -9.23
CA ILE A 55 -15.65 -6.48 -7.82
C ILE A 55 -16.42 -7.79 -7.69
N GLU A 56 -15.77 -8.84 -7.24
CA GLU A 56 -16.38 -10.12 -6.96
C GLU A 56 -16.45 -10.37 -5.46
N TYR A 57 -17.67 -10.51 -4.93
CA TYR A 57 -17.92 -11.04 -3.60
C TYR A 57 -18.16 -12.53 -3.72
N ARG A 58 -17.30 -13.33 -3.09
CA ARG A 58 -17.38 -14.79 -3.11
C ARG A 58 -17.84 -15.29 -1.77
N VAL A 59 -18.84 -16.17 -1.80
CA VAL A 59 -19.45 -16.79 -0.62
C VAL A 59 -19.24 -18.29 -0.77
N ALA A 60 -18.64 -18.95 0.22
CA ALA A 60 -18.53 -20.39 0.29
C ALA A 60 -19.93 -21.00 0.49
N LEU A 61 -20.27 -22.01 -0.32
CA LEU A 61 -21.54 -22.73 -0.25
C LEU A 61 -21.31 -24.09 0.40
N ASP A 62 -20.71 -24.10 1.58
CA ASP A 62 -20.30 -25.30 2.32
C ASP A 62 -21.45 -25.93 3.14
N ASP A 63 -22.53 -25.20 3.35
CA ASP A 63 -23.74 -25.69 4.01
C ASP A 63 -25.04 -25.31 3.29
N GLN A 64 -26.11 -26.04 3.62
CA GLN A 64 -27.41 -25.86 2.97
C GLN A 64 -28.04 -24.50 3.27
N ASN A 65 -27.86 -23.95 4.48
CA ASN A 65 -28.46 -22.68 4.86
C ASN A 65 -27.80 -21.53 4.08
N THR A 66 -26.46 -21.54 3.96
CA THR A 66 -25.71 -20.54 3.17
C THR A 66 -26.04 -20.65 1.68
N THR A 67 -26.18 -21.89 1.16
CA THR A 67 -26.62 -22.13 -0.22
C THR A 67 -28.01 -21.54 -0.48
N GLU A 68 -28.98 -21.84 0.37
CA GLU A 68 -30.36 -21.33 0.22
C GLU A 68 -30.43 -19.80 0.35
N ALA A 69 -29.63 -19.21 1.25
CA ALA A 69 -29.51 -17.77 1.40
C ALA A 69 -28.93 -17.12 0.14
N PHE A 70 -27.84 -17.68 -0.42
CA PHE A 70 -27.25 -17.18 -1.66
C PHE A 70 -28.20 -17.31 -2.85
N GLU A 71 -28.89 -18.45 -3.00
CA GLU A 71 -29.88 -18.63 -4.08
C GLU A 71 -31.07 -17.66 -3.95
N SER A 72 -31.43 -17.27 -2.73
CA SER A 72 -32.42 -16.22 -2.50
C SER A 72 -31.88 -14.86 -2.93
N LEU A 73 -30.65 -14.52 -2.56
CA LEU A 73 -29.98 -13.28 -2.96
C LEU A 73 -29.83 -13.19 -4.49
N GLN A 74 -29.41 -14.28 -5.14
CA GLN A 74 -29.29 -14.35 -6.60
C GLN A 74 -30.63 -14.03 -7.27
N ARG A 75 -31.72 -14.67 -6.84
CA ARG A 75 -33.07 -14.40 -7.39
C ARG A 75 -33.53 -12.97 -7.14
N ASP A 76 -33.16 -12.39 -5.99
CA ASP A 76 -33.51 -11.01 -5.68
C ASP A 76 -32.73 -10.02 -6.56
N ILE A 77 -31.42 -10.24 -6.78
CA ILE A 77 -30.61 -9.45 -7.70
C ILE A 77 -31.15 -9.58 -9.14
N GLU A 78 -31.52 -10.78 -9.58
CA GLU A 78 -32.13 -11.00 -10.91
C GLU A 78 -33.50 -10.30 -11.05
N GLY A 79 -34.31 -10.31 -9.99
CA GLY A 79 -35.62 -9.66 -9.97
C GLY A 79 -35.56 -8.12 -9.85
N ASN A 80 -34.53 -7.60 -9.18
CA ASN A 80 -34.39 -6.19 -8.80
C ASN A 80 -33.07 -5.57 -9.29
N THR A 81 -32.51 -6.06 -10.40
CA THR A 81 -31.16 -5.70 -10.89
C THR A 81 -30.92 -4.18 -10.98
N SER A 82 -31.93 -3.42 -11.43
CA SER A 82 -31.81 -1.97 -11.56
C SER A 82 -31.59 -1.25 -10.24
N GLU A 83 -32.18 -1.77 -9.15
CA GLU A 83 -32.05 -1.19 -7.81
C GLU A 83 -30.64 -1.40 -7.28
N TYR A 84 -30.17 -2.65 -7.25
CA TYR A 84 -28.79 -3.01 -6.87
C TYR A 84 -27.75 -2.22 -7.66
N ARG A 85 -27.91 -2.16 -8.98
CA ARG A 85 -27.04 -1.36 -9.86
C ARG A 85 -27.04 0.11 -9.46
N SER A 86 -28.20 0.70 -9.19
CA SER A 86 -28.31 2.13 -8.85
C SER A 86 -27.68 2.47 -7.51
N GLN A 87 -27.87 1.61 -6.50
CA GLN A 87 -27.27 1.77 -5.18
C GLN A 87 -25.74 1.68 -5.28
N PHE A 88 -25.24 0.67 -5.99
CA PHE A 88 -23.80 0.51 -6.22
C PHE A 88 -23.22 1.69 -7.01
N ALA A 89 -23.88 2.13 -8.09
CA ALA A 89 -23.46 3.29 -8.87
C ALA A 89 -23.36 4.57 -8.01
N SER A 90 -24.33 4.80 -7.11
CA SER A 90 -24.31 5.96 -6.22
C SER A 90 -23.13 5.93 -5.27
N ARG A 91 -22.78 4.75 -4.75
CA ARG A 91 -21.61 4.55 -3.88
C ARG A 91 -20.32 4.82 -4.64
N MET A 92 -20.13 4.20 -5.81
CA MET A 92 -18.92 4.39 -6.62
C MET A 92 -18.76 5.84 -7.06
N ARG A 93 -19.84 6.53 -7.44
CA ARG A 93 -19.78 7.97 -7.77
C ARG A 93 -19.26 8.82 -6.62
N SER A 94 -19.57 8.46 -5.38
CA SER A 94 -19.01 9.15 -4.21
C SER A 94 -17.50 8.93 -4.11
N THR A 95 -17.03 7.69 -4.29
CA THR A 95 -15.59 7.35 -4.27
C THR A 95 -14.84 8.06 -5.41
N VAL A 96 -15.39 8.03 -6.63
CA VAL A 96 -14.80 8.70 -7.79
C VAL A 96 -14.78 10.22 -7.62
N ALA A 97 -15.83 10.84 -7.08
CA ALA A 97 -15.87 12.27 -6.82
C ALA A 97 -14.80 12.71 -5.81
N THR A 98 -14.49 11.88 -4.81
CA THR A 98 -13.40 12.13 -3.87
C THR A 98 -12.04 12.13 -4.59
N ALA A 99 -11.79 11.13 -5.45
CA ALA A 99 -10.56 11.04 -6.23
C ALA A 99 -10.42 12.15 -7.27
N GLU A 100 -11.51 12.53 -7.94
CA GLU A 100 -11.59 13.69 -8.84
C GLU A 100 -11.19 14.97 -8.11
N ASN A 101 -11.75 15.22 -6.92
CA ASN A 101 -11.42 16.41 -6.14
C ASN A 101 -9.95 16.42 -5.68
N ALA A 102 -9.43 15.27 -5.25
CA ALA A 102 -8.06 15.15 -4.77
C ALA A 102 -7.01 15.32 -5.89
N THR A 103 -7.29 14.81 -7.09
CA THR A 103 -6.35 14.87 -8.22
C THR A 103 -6.57 16.06 -9.15
N GLY A 104 -7.74 16.71 -9.09
CA GLY A 104 -8.12 17.81 -9.98
C GLY A 104 -8.40 17.37 -11.42
N ARG A 105 -8.68 16.08 -11.66
CA ARG A 105 -8.96 15.51 -12.98
C ARG A 105 -10.44 15.17 -13.11
N GLU A 106 -11.02 15.42 -14.28
CA GLU A 106 -12.40 15.03 -14.57
C GLU A 106 -12.51 13.49 -14.58
N MET A 107 -13.46 12.95 -13.82
CA MET A 107 -13.72 11.51 -13.76
C MET A 107 -15.21 11.20 -13.79
N ALA A 108 -15.56 9.99 -14.21
CA ALA A 108 -16.95 9.54 -14.23
C ALA A 108 -17.08 8.04 -13.97
N VAL A 109 -18.28 7.64 -13.55
CA VAL A 109 -18.68 6.23 -13.41
C VAL A 109 -19.70 5.91 -14.49
N GLU A 110 -19.35 4.97 -15.36
CA GLU A 110 -20.16 4.53 -16.49
C GLU A 110 -20.40 3.01 -16.50
N ASN A 111 -21.31 2.56 -17.35
CA ASN A 111 -21.56 1.14 -17.66
C ASN A 111 -21.66 0.19 -16.45
N VAL A 112 -22.34 0.65 -15.40
CA VAL A 112 -22.50 -0.14 -14.17
C VAL A 112 -23.33 -1.40 -14.42
N SER A 113 -22.86 -2.54 -13.93
CA SER A 113 -23.51 -3.85 -14.02
C SER A 113 -23.45 -4.57 -12.67
N VAL A 114 -24.39 -5.50 -12.50
CA VAL A 114 -24.43 -6.44 -11.37
C VAL A 114 -24.95 -7.78 -11.87
N GLU A 115 -24.32 -8.86 -11.47
CA GLU A 115 -24.76 -10.23 -11.72
C GLU A 115 -24.45 -11.11 -10.51
N ALA A 116 -25.24 -12.16 -10.32
CA ALA A 116 -25.01 -13.17 -9.31
C ALA A 116 -25.03 -14.55 -9.98
N THR A 117 -23.99 -15.34 -9.76
CA THR A 117 -23.82 -16.67 -10.35
C THR A 117 -23.17 -17.60 -9.35
N THR A 118 -23.32 -18.90 -9.54
CA THR A 118 -22.49 -19.89 -8.86
C THR A 118 -21.23 -20.20 -9.67
N SER A 119 -20.17 -20.65 -8.99
CA SER A 119 -18.91 -21.04 -9.62
C SER A 119 -19.18 -22.11 -10.69
N PRO A 120 -18.82 -21.89 -11.97
CA PRO A 120 -19.23 -22.76 -13.07
C PRO A 120 -18.70 -24.20 -12.98
N LEU A 121 -17.58 -24.39 -12.30
CA LEU A 121 -16.83 -25.66 -12.30
C LEU A 121 -17.14 -26.53 -11.08
N SER A 122 -17.34 -25.93 -9.91
CA SER A 122 -17.56 -26.66 -8.66
C SER A 122 -18.92 -26.40 -8.02
N GLY A 123 -19.57 -25.27 -8.32
CA GLY A 123 -20.74 -24.80 -7.57
C GLY A 123 -20.45 -24.51 -6.09
N GLU A 124 -19.18 -24.57 -5.68
CA GLU A 124 -18.76 -24.47 -4.27
C GLU A 124 -18.77 -23.02 -3.76
N TYR A 125 -18.86 -22.05 -4.68
CA TYR A 125 -18.94 -20.63 -4.34
C TYR A 125 -20.11 -19.97 -5.05
N GLY A 126 -20.84 -19.14 -4.32
CA GLY A 126 -21.68 -18.09 -4.87
C GLY A 126 -20.82 -16.86 -5.17
N ILE A 127 -21.03 -16.23 -6.31
CA ILE A 127 -20.26 -15.07 -6.78
C ILE A 127 -21.24 -13.96 -7.14
N VAL A 128 -21.19 -12.85 -6.41
CA VAL A 128 -21.85 -11.59 -6.82
C VAL A 128 -20.80 -10.69 -7.45
N ARG A 129 -20.95 -10.40 -8.75
CA ARG A 129 -20.02 -9.58 -9.51
C ARG A 129 -20.65 -8.24 -9.84
N TYR A 130 -19.97 -7.17 -9.45
CA TYR A 130 -20.25 -5.81 -9.89
C TYR A 130 -19.19 -5.38 -10.90
N GLY A 131 -19.62 -4.67 -11.93
CA GLY A 131 -18.74 -4.08 -12.93
C GLY A 131 -19.07 -2.62 -13.15
N PHE A 132 -18.06 -1.79 -13.44
CA PHE A 132 -18.26 -0.44 -13.93
C PHE A 132 -17.01 0.06 -14.67
N ASP A 133 -17.18 1.08 -15.51
CA ASP A 133 -16.08 1.78 -16.15
C ASP A 133 -15.79 3.07 -15.36
N TRP A 134 -14.55 3.23 -14.92
CA TRP A 134 -14.02 4.44 -14.28
C TRP A 134 -13.31 5.28 -15.33
N VAL A 135 -13.97 6.34 -15.78
CA VAL A 135 -13.42 7.29 -16.76
C VAL A 135 -12.39 8.19 -16.08
N GLY A 136 -11.22 8.39 -16.71
CA GLY A 136 -10.14 9.23 -16.18
C GLY A 136 -9.39 8.60 -15.01
N PHE A 137 -9.41 7.27 -14.89
CA PHE A 137 -8.78 6.54 -13.79
C PHE A 137 -7.25 6.78 -13.72
N ALA A 138 -6.56 6.46 -14.82
CA ALA A 138 -5.12 6.67 -14.96
C ALA A 138 -4.82 8.05 -15.53
N ASP A 139 -3.75 8.68 -15.05
CA ASP A 139 -3.21 9.90 -15.63
C ASP A 139 -2.42 9.52 -16.89
N VAL A 140 -2.80 10.11 -18.01
CA VAL A 140 -2.21 9.85 -19.32
C VAL A 140 -1.30 10.99 -19.71
N SER A 141 -0.01 10.70 -19.85
CA SER A 141 1.00 11.68 -20.24
C SER A 141 1.95 11.08 -21.28
N ASP A 142 1.92 11.57 -22.51
CA ASP A 142 2.69 11.04 -23.65
C ASP A 142 2.48 9.53 -23.84
N ASP A 143 3.48 8.72 -23.49
CA ASP A 143 3.49 7.25 -23.58
C ASP A 143 3.34 6.57 -22.21
N ARG A 144 2.84 7.29 -21.19
CA ARG A 144 2.81 6.86 -19.80
C ARG A 144 1.38 6.87 -19.23
N LEU A 145 1.06 5.83 -18.48
CA LEU A 145 -0.16 5.72 -17.67
C LEU A 145 0.22 5.65 -16.18
N ALA A 146 -0.46 6.39 -15.31
CA ALA A 146 -0.18 6.38 -13.86
C ALA A 146 -1.46 6.37 -13.00
N THR A 147 -1.57 5.47 -12.03
CA THR A 147 -2.84 5.23 -11.29
C THR A 147 -2.79 5.47 -9.78
N GLY A 148 -1.68 5.98 -9.23
CA GLY A 148 -1.45 5.99 -7.77
C GLY A 148 -2.36 6.89 -6.93
N GLU A 149 -2.72 8.05 -7.46
CA GLU A 149 -3.35 9.09 -6.63
C GLU A 149 -4.84 8.83 -6.37
N VAL A 150 -5.53 8.10 -7.27
CA VAL A 150 -6.97 7.82 -7.13
C VAL A 150 -7.29 6.71 -6.14
N LEU A 151 -6.29 5.91 -5.78
CA LEU A 151 -6.42 4.81 -4.84
C LEU A 151 -5.81 5.12 -3.47
N THR A 152 -5.43 6.38 -3.24
CA THR A 152 -4.88 6.80 -1.95
C THR A 152 -5.88 6.58 -0.82
N GLY A 153 -5.41 5.97 0.27
CA GLY A 153 -6.24 5.63 1.42
C GLY A 153 -7.13 4.40 1.22
N LEU A 154 -6.93 3.65 0.13
CA LEU A 154 -7.54 2.34 -0.02
C LEU A 154 -7.04 1.41 1.10
N PHE A 155 -7.97 0.69 1.70
CA PHE A 155 -7.70 -0.37 2.65
C PHE A 155 -8.17 -1.72 2.09
N LEU A 156 -7.32 -2.73 2.22
CA LEU A 156 -7.64 -4.12 1.91
C LEU A 156 -7.80 -4.89 3.22
N ASP A 157 -8.97 -5.48 3.43
CA ASP A 157 -9.20 -6.43 4.51
C ASP A 157 -8.44 -7.74 4.29
N ALA A 158 -8.38 -8.60 5.33
CA ALA A 158 -7.65 -9.87 5.29
C ALA A 158 -8.09 -10.79 4.14
N ASP A 159 -9.34 -10.68 3.73
CA ASP A 159 -9.97 -11.52 2.70
C ASP A 159 -10.13 -10.77 1.37
N THR A 160 -9.47 -9.62 1.21
CA THR A 160 -9.52 -8.82 -0.02
C THR A 160 -8.23 -8.91 -0.82
N GLU A 161 -8.35 -9.15 -2.13
CA GLU A 161 -7.25 -9.07 -3.08
C GLU A 161 -7.54 -7.99 -4.13
N LEU A 162 -6.61 -7.04 -4.31
CA LEU A 162 -6.62 -6.06 -5.38
C LEU A 162 -5.67 -6.50 -6.49
N THR A 163 -6.15 -6.53 -7.73
CA THR A 163 -5.31 -6.75 -8.91
C THR A 163 -5.46 -5.59 -9.89
N ILE A 164 -4.35 -4.92 -10.20
CA ILE A 164 -4.30 -3.94 -11.29
C ILE A 164 -3.71 -4.63 -12.53
N ARG A 165 -4.43 -4.58 -13.65
CA ARG A 165 -4.03 -5.12 -14.95
C ARG A 165 -3.92 -4.02 -15.98
N TRP A 166 -3.15 -4.26 -17.04
CA TRP A 166 -2.92 -3.27 -18.10
C TRP A 166 -2.89 -3.88 -19.50
N PRO A 167 -3.06 -3.06 -20.56
CA PRO A 167 -3.18 -3.59 -21.92
C PRO A 167 -1.84 -4.09 -22.44
N GLU A 168 -1.88 -4.81 -23.54
CA GLU A 168 -0.65 -5.21 -24.22
C GLU A 168 0.13 -3.99 -24.74
N GLY A 169 1.42 -4.16 -25.03
CA GLY A 169 2.26 -3.05 -25.47
C GLY A 169 2.76 -2.13 -24.35
N TYR A 170 2.26 -2.25 -23.12
CA TYR A 170 2.78 -1.54 -21.95
C TYR A 170 3.69 -2.41 -21.08
N VAL A 171 4.65 -1.77 -20.43
CA VAL A 171 5.54 -2.37 -19.43
C VAL A 171 5.56 -1.52 -18.17
N VAL A 172 5.69 -2.18 -17.03
CA VAL A 172 5.84 -1.51 -15.73
C VAL A 172 7.13 -0.70 -15.71
N SER A 173 7.01 0.56 -15.30
CA SER A 173 8.14 1.43 -14.95
C SER A 173 8.32 1.55 -13.44
N LEU A 174 7.22 1.56 -12.68
CA LEU A 174 7.21 1.67 -11.22
C LEU A 174 5.95 1.00 -10.68
N VAL A 175 6.09 0.24 -9.61
CA VAL A 175 4.98 -0.31 -8.81
C VAL A 175 5.34 -0.12 -7.35
N GLU A 176 4.48 0.56 -6.58
CA GLU A 176 4.66 0.80 -5.15
C GLU A 176 3.30 0.62 -4.42
N PRO A 177 3.22 -0.15 -3.32
CA PRO A 177 4.28 -0.97 -2.75
C PRO A 177 4.58 -2.20 -3.64
N GLU A 178 5.64 -2.94 -3.31
CA GLU A 178 5.94 -4.20 -4.01
C GLU A 178 4.71 -5.13 -4.03
N PRO A 179 4.37 -5.70 -5.21
CA PRO A 179 3.24 -6.61 -5.34
C PRO A 179 3.55 -7.95 -4.69
N ASP A 180 2.51 -8.65 -4.25
CA ASP A 180 2.69 -9.93 -3.54
C ASP A 180 3.08 -11.07 -4.48
N ARG A 181 2.77 -10.92 -5.77
CA ARG A 181 3.14 -11.85 -6.84
C ARG A 181 3.50 -11.07 -8.09
N GLU A 182 4.39 -11.62 -8.90
CA GLU A 182 4.68 -11.09 -10.23
C GLU A 182 3.70 -11.66 -11.25
N GLY A 183 3.04 -10.79 -12.00
CA GLY A 183 2.24 -11.17 -13.16
C GLY A 183 2.79 -10.50 -14.44
N GLU A 184 2.60 -11.15 -15.59
CA GLU A 184 3.13 -10.62 -16.86
C GLU A 184 2.55 -9.24 -17.22
N ARG A 185 1.25 -9.03 -16.94
CA ARG A 185 0.52 -7.79 -17.17
C ARG A 185 -0.43 -7.44 -16.01
N SER A 186 -0.05 -7.84 -14.81
CA SER A 186 -0.87 -7.65 -13.63
C SER A 186 -0.03 -7.57 -12.37
N VAL A 187 -0.45 -6.74 -11.42
CA VAL A 187 0.11 -6.67 -10.07
C VAL A 187 -0.98 -6.89 -9.03
N PRO A 188 -0.95 -8.02 -8.31
CA PRO A 188 -1.85 -8.28 -7.19
C PRO A 188 -1.25 -7.82 -5.85
N TRP A 189 -2.14 -7.37 -4.97
CA TRP A 189 -1.91 -7.16 -3.53
C TRP A 189 -3.02 -7.83 -2.72
N THR A 190 -2.65 -8.60 -1.72
CA THR A 190 -3.53 -9.27 -0.77
C THR A 190 -3.48 -8.53 0.57
N GLY A 191 -4.64 -8.35 1.19
CA GLY A 191 -4.72 -7.80 2.54
C GLY A 191 -4.32 -8.79 3.65
N PRO A 192 -4.39 -8.37 4.92
CA PRO A 192 -4.80 -7.04 5.37
C PRO A 192 -3.71 -6.00 5.10
N ARG A 193 -4.05 -4.91 4.42
CA ARG A 193 -3.09 -3.87 4.02
C ARG A 193 -3.74 -2.50 3.94
N GLU A 194 -3.07 -1.53 4.53
CA GLU A 194 -3.36 -0.12 4.32
C GLU A 194 -2.31 0.44 3.35
N PHE A 195 -2.75 1.22 2.36
CA PHE A 195 -1.85 1.87 1.43
C PHE A 195 -1.51 3.29 1.91
N ASP A 196 -0.23 3.63 1.88
CA ASP A 196 0.25 4.97 2.22
C ASP A 196 -0.26 6.03 1.23
N LEU A 197 0.01 7.31 1.53
CA LEU A 197 -0.28 8.42 0.62
C LEU A 197 0.34 8.19 -0.76
N GLY A 198 -0.48 8.25 -1.81
CA GLY A 198 -0.06 8.05 -3.19
C GLY A 198 0.11 6.58 -3.60
N GLN A 199 -0.14 5.62 -2.71
CA GLN A 199 -0.17 4.19 -2.98
C GLN A 199 -1.61 3.66 -3.05
N PRO A 200 -1.87 2.53 -3.75
CA PRO A 200 -0.97 1.78 -4.62
C PRO A 200 -0.71 2.52 -5.94
N ARG A 201 0.56 2.72 -6.27
CA ARG A 201 1.03 3.42 -7.47
C ARG A 201 1.51 2.43 -8.52
N VAL A 202 0.86 2.44 -9.68
CA VAL A 202 1.37 1.76 -10.87
C VAL A 202 1.68 2.80 -11.93
N VAL A 203 2.87 2.71 -12.50
CA VAL A 203 3.29 3.52 -13.63
C VAL A 203 3.68 2.61 -14.77
N LEU A 204 3.03 2.79 -15.90
CA LEU A 204 3.22 2.03 -17.12
C LEU A 204 3.82 2.94 -18.19
N ARG A 205 4.63 2.37 -19.08
CA ARG A 205 5.09 3.02 -20.30
C ARG A 205 4.90 2.11 -21.50
N THR A 206 4.75 2.66 -22.69
CA THR A 206 4.77 1.80 -23.88
C THR A 206 6.13 1.11 -24.03
N ARG A 207 6.12 -0.12 -24.52
CA ARG A 207 7.32 -0.96 -24.73
C ARG A 207 8.28 -0.37 -25.76
N ASN A 208 7.77 0.49 -26.65
CA ASN A 208 8.53 1.07 -27.76
C ASN A 208 9.11 2.45 -27.43
N SER A 209 8.73 3.07 -26.31
CA SER A 209 9.34 4.32 -25.86
C SER A 209 10.78 4.05 -25.39
N ALA A 210 11.73 4.71 -26.04
CA ALA A 210 13.15 4.56 -25.73
C ALA A 210 13.39 4.81 -24.23
N PRO A 211 14.08 3.91 -23.50
CA PRO A 211 14.32 4.12 -22.09
C PRO A 211 15.10 5.43 -21.81
N PRO A 212 14.91 6.08 -20.65
CA PRO A 212 15.53 7.38 -20.32
C PRO A 212 17.07 7.34 -20.20
N TRP A 213 17.70 6.18 -20.34
CA TRP A 213 19.15 6.00 -20.38
C TRP A 213 19.77 6.11 -21.80
N GLY A 214 18.97 6.42 -22.83
CA GLY A 214 19.44 6.74 -24.18
C GLY A 214 20.66 7.67 -24.29
N PRO A 215 20.81 8.75 -23.49
CA PRO A 215 22.00 9.61 -23.57
C PRO A 215 23.29 8.96 -23.01
N LEU A 216 23.20 7.93 -22.17
CA LEU A 216 24.40 7.27 -21.60
C LEU A 216 25.07 6.31 -22.59
N VAL A 217 24.32 5.69 -23.50
CA VAL A 217 24.88 4.86 -24.58
C VAL A 217 25.59 5.74 -25.63
N GLY A 218 25.10 6.96 -25.85
CA GLY A 218 25.76 7.94 -26.71
C GLY A 218 27.17 8.30 -26.23
N ILE A 219 27.35 8.52 -24.91
CA ILE A 219 28.65 8.86 -24.32
C ILE A 219 29.65 7.69 -24.44
N ALA A 220 29.19 6.45 -24.28
CA ALA A 220 30.05 5.26 -24.45
C ALA A 220 30.53 5.06 -25.90
N LEU A 221 29.68 5.36 -26.90
CA LEU A 221 30.06 5.24 -28.32
C LEU A 221 31.02 6.37 -28.77
N PHE A 222 30.88 7.59 -28.25
CA PHE A 222 31.85 8.67 -28.51
C PHE A 222 33.22 8.41 -27.84
N GLY A 223 33.24 7.79 -26.66
CA GLY A 223 34.47 7.36 -25.99
C GLY A 223 35.26 6.32 -26.81
N ALA A 224 34.57 5.33 -27.37
CA ALA A 224 35.20 4.29 -28.19
C ALA A 224 35.77 4.82 -29.53
N ALA A 225 35.09 5.78 -30.17
CA ALA A 225 35.58 6.42 -31.39
C ALA A 225 36.83 7.29 -31.14
N GLY A 226 36.90 7.98 -29.99
CA GLY A 226 38.06 8.78 -29.60
C GLY A 226 39.32 7.95 -29.36
N VAL A 227 39.19 6.79 -28.71
CA VAL A 227 40.31 5.86 -28.46
C VAL A 227 40.83 5.24 -29.77
N LEU A 228 39.93 4.86 -30.69
CA LEU A 228 40.33 4.29 -31.98
C LEU A 228 41.08 5.30 -32.87
N TRP A 229 40.68 6.57 -32.84
CA TRP A 229 41.39 7.64 -33.57
C TRP A 229 42.79 7.92 -33.00
N TYR A 230 42.93 7.92 -31.67
CA TYR A 230 44.21 8.13 -30.99
C TYR A 230 45.23 7.03 -31.31
N TYR A 231 44.82 5.76 -31.31
CA TYR A 231 45.72 4.64 -31.62
C TYR A 231 46.13 4.59 -33.10
N ARG A 232 45.26 4.99 -34.02
CA ARG A 232 45.56 4.95 -35.47
C ARG A 232 46.57 6.00 -35.90
N ARG A 233 46.69 7.12 -35.16
CA ARG A 233 47.66 8.19 -35.45
C ARG A 233 49.09 7.85 -35.02
N ARG A 234 49.28 6.93 -34.07
CA ARG A 234 50.62 6.53 -33.57
C ARG A 234 51.38 5.53 -34.46
N GLN A 235 50.73 4.87 -35.42
CA GLN A 235 51.38 3.85 -36.26
C GLN A 235 51.87 4.34 -37.63
N ALA A 236 51.55 5.57 -38.04
CA ALA A 236 51.92 6.11 -39.35
C ALA A 236 53.26 6.88 -39.37
N GLY A 237 54.28 6.40 -38.64
CA GLY A 237 55.54 7.12 -38.45
C GLY A 237 56.79 6.26 -38.48
N ARG A 238 56.93 5.33 -39.43
CA ARG A 238 58.24 4.70 -39.74
C ARG A 238 58.39 4.46 -41.24
N THR A 239 59.19 5.29 -41.89
CA THR A 239 59.87 4.97 -43.15
C THR A 239 61.38 5.02 -42.94
N PRO A 240 62.14 3.99 -43.33
CA PRO A 240 63.59 3.91 -43.14
C PRO A 240 64.34 4.51 -44.35
N VAL A 241 65.46 5.20 -44.14
CA VAL A 241 66.40 5.53 -45.22
C VAL A 241 67.86 5.41 -44.73
N PRO A 242 68.76 4.76 -45.50
CA PRO A 242 70.19 4.66 -45.23
C PRO A 242 71.02 5.72 -45.97
N GLY A 243 72.21 6.04 -45.43
CA GLY A 243 73.43 6.29 -46.22
C GLY A 243 73.90 7.73 -46.50
N VAL A 244 75.00 8.09 -45.81
CA VAL A 244 76.21 8.83 -46.26
C VAL A 244 76.11 10.31 -46.71
N GLY A 245 76.91 11.15 -46.04
CA GLY A 245 77.88 12.04 -46.71
C GLY A 245 77.61 13.55 -46.67
N ASP A 246 78.34 14.23 -45.78
CA ASP A 246 78.99 15.55 -45.90
C ASP A 246 78.17 16.78 -46.38
N ASP A 247 77.95 17.74 -45.47
CA ASP A 247 78.62 19.06 -45.46
C ASP A 247 77.94 19.98 -44.42
N GLU A 248 78.76 20.55 -43.53
CA GLU A 248 78.45 21.66 -42.63
C GLU A 248 78.50 23.01 -43.40
N PRO A 249 78.21 24.19 -42.79
CA PRO A 249 77.29 24.50 -41.70
C PRO A 249 76.43 25.75 -42.00
N SER A 250 75.56 26.13 -41.06
CA SER A 250 75.65 27.41 -40.32
C SER A 250 74.33 28.15 -40.07
N VAL A 251 74.15 28.43 -38.78
CA VAL A 251 73.42 29.52 -38.09
C VAL A 251 71.89 29.48 -38.03
N GLY A 252 71.40 29.29 -36.80
CA GLY A 252 70.13 29.90 -36.39
C GLY A 252 69.45 29.26 -35.18
N THR A 253 69.92 29.60 -33.97
CA THR A 253 69.18 29.54 -32.69
C THR A 253 68.92 28.16 -32.08
N GLU A 254 69.76 27.86 -31.09
CA GLU A 254 69.60 26.88 -30.02
C GLU A 254 69.11 27.62 -28.73
N PRO A 255 68.58 26.93 -27.71
CA PRO A 255 67.25 26.31 -27.79
C PRO A 255 66.36 26.69 -26.58
N ASP A 256 65.05 26.62 -26.81
CA ASP A 256 64.09 26.21 -25.80
C ASP A 256 63.84 24.71 -26.00
N ARG A 257 64.18 23.88 -25.01
CA ARG A 257 63.65 22.51 -24.82
C ARG A 257 64.22 21.81 -23.60
N GLY A 258 63.33 21.18 -22.84
CA GLY A 258 63.62 19.99 -22.04
C GLY A 258 62.48 19.59 -21.11
N PRO A 259 61.58 18.69 -21.53
CA PRO A 259 60.80 17.82 -20.64
C PRO A 259 61.52 16.45 -20.46
N GLU A 260 60.89 15.57 -19.66
CA GLU A 260 61.28 14.18 -19.29
C GLU A 260 62.21 14.13 -18.06
N ASP A 261 62.02 13.28 -17.05
CA ASP A 261 61.63 11.87 -17.04
C ASP A 261 61.03 11.45 -15.69
N GLY A 262 60.27 10.36 -15.71
CA GLY A 262 59.89 9.63 -14.49
C GLY A 262 61.02 8.73 -13.96
N HIS A 263 60.97 8.45 -12.65
CA HIS A 263 61.50 7.21 -12.07
C HIS A 263 60.82 6.93 -10.71
N GLU A 264 60.28 5.72 -10.60
CA GLU A 264 60.05 4.91 -9.38
C GLU A 264 61.32 4.82 -8.48
N PRO A 265 61.32 4.16 -7.29
CA PRO A 265 60.24 3.68 -6.41
C PRO A 265 60.44 4.14 -4.92
N GLU A 266 59.59 3.60 -4.01
CA GLU A 266 59.63 3.55 -2.53
C GLU A 266 61.03 3.26 -1.91
N PRO A 267 61.30 3.29 -0.56
CA PRO A 267 60.38 3.10 0.58
C PRO A 267 60.69 3.78 1.96
N GLU A 268 59.82 3.45 2.94
CA GLU A 268 59.98 3.36 4.41
C GLU A 268 59.88 4.58 5.37
N GLN A 269 59.20 4.25 6.50
CA GLN A 269 59.33 4.73 7.90
C GLN A 269 58.18 5.60 8.45
N ASP A 270 57.77 5.52 9.72
CA ASP A 270 57.73 4.54 10.82
C ASP A 270 57.03 5.26 12.01
N ALA A 271 56.33 4.49 12.86
CA ALA A 271 55.92 4.73 14.27
C ALA A 271 55.14 6.02 14.67
N GLY A 272 54.17 6.01 15.58
CA GLY A 272 53.62 4.98 16.49
C GLY A 272 52.87 5.63 17.68
N VAL A 273 52.11 4.79 18.42
CA VAL A 273 51.55 4.96 19.79
C VAL A 273 50.28 5.84 19.90
N GLY A 274 49.19 5.49 20.60
CA GLY A 274 48.79 4.38 21.51
C GLY A 274 47.29 4.60 21.88
N ASP A 275 46.49 3.57 22.17
CA ASP A 275 46.24 2.98 23.51
C ASP A 275 44.79 3.33 23.94
N GLU A 276 43.86 2.37 23.90
CA GLU A 276 43.29 1.65 25.06
C GLU A 276 41.97 2.22 25.65
N THR A 277 41.00 1.32 25.75
CA THR A 277 40.11 1.09 26.91
C THR A 277 38.79 1.90 27.06
N ALA A 278 37.70 1.13 27.10
CA ALA A 278 36.32 1.50 27.49
C ALA A 278 36.20 1.84 29.00
N PRO A 279 35.09 2.41 29.53
CA PRO A 279 33.90 1.58 29.84
C PRO A 279 32.50 2.28 29.85
N ASN A 280 31.49 1.42 29.97
CA ASN A 280 30.05 1.46 30.38
C ASN A 280 29.63 2.49 31.51
N PRO A 281 28.41 2.48 32.12
CA PRO A 281 26.98 2.44 31.71
C PRO A 281 26.07 3.53 32.41
N GLU A 282 24.76 3.53 32.08
CA GLU A 282 23.55 3.86 32.89
C GLU A 282 23.30 5.20 33.66
N THR A 283 22.00 5.59 33.63
CA THR A 283 21.15 6.28 34.65
C THR A 283 21.12 7.82 34.82
N GLY A 284 19.90 8.39 34.80
CA GLY A 284 19.47 9.36 35.83
C GLY A 284 18.82 10.71 35.43
N ALA A 285 17.47 10.75 35.43
CA ALA A 285 16.61 11.67 36.20
C ALA A 285 16.47 13.21 35.88
N VAL A 286 15.22 13.55 35.50
CA VAL A 286 14.25 14.59 35.99
C VAL A 286 14.54 16.10 36.07
N ALA A 287 13.57 16.90 35.57
CA ALA A 287 12.84 18.06 36.18
C ALA A 287 12.37 19.05 35.07
N ALA A 288 11.08 19.20 34.76
CA ALA A 288 9.95 19.87 35.46
C ALA A 288 9.83 21.39 35.18
N GLY A 289 8.65 21.80 34.68
CA GLY A 289 8.17 23.19 34.53
C GLY A 289 6.73 23.21 34.03
N VAL A 290 5.79 23.49 34.94
CA VAL A 290 4.31 23.43 34.84
C VAL A 290 3.72 24.84 34.68
N ASP A 291 2.50 24.94 34.13
CA ASP A 291 1.36 25.86 34.44
C ASP A 291 0.56 26.14 33.14
N ASP A 292 -0.78 26.11 33.00
CA ASP A 292 -1.93 26.09 33.92
C ASP A 292 -3.25 25.82 33.11
N ALA A 293 -4.32 25.45 33.84
CA ALA A 293 -5.76 25.57 33.54
C ALA A 293 -6.60 24.31 33.18
N GLY A 294 -6.81 23.44 34.19
CA GLY A 294 -8.14 23.18 34.79
C GLY A 294 -9.18 22.28 34.10
N SER A 295 -9.47 21.13 34.73
CA SER A 295 -10.83 20.62 34.96
C SER A 295 -10.85 19.67 36.16
N GLU A 296 -11.80 19.89 37.07
CA GLU A 296 -11.84 19.35 38.44
C GLU A 296 -12.37 17.89 38.55
N ASP A 297 -12.04 17.01 37.59
CA ASP A 297 -12.43 15.58 37.62
C ASP A 297 -11.25 14.61 37.92
N ASP A 298 -10.00 15.09 37.78
CA ASP A 298 -8.80 14.24 37.83
C ASP A 298 -8.42 13.73 39.23
N THR A 299 -8.97 14.29 40.33
CA THR A 299 -8.56 13.90 41.69
C THR A 299 -9.31 12.68 42.24
N ALA A 300 -10.37 12.23 41.57
CA ALA A 300 -11.05 10.96 41.89
C ALA A 300 -10.35 9.75 41.22
N GLU A 301 -9.56 9.99 40.18
CA GLU A 301 -8.94 8.92 39.38
C GLU A 301 -7.68 8.34 40.03
N GLU A 302 -6.99 9.10 40.88
CA GLU A 302 -5.72 8.67 41.50
C GLU A 302 -5.90 7.68 42.66
N LEU A 303 -7.12 7.57 43.23
CA LEU A 303 -7.43 6.66 44.34
C LEU A 303 -8.03 5.32 43.91
N LEU A 304 -8.44 5.18 42.65
CA LEU A 304 -8.99 3.94 42.11
C LEU A 304 -7.86 2.96 41.77
N SER A 305 -8.02 1.70 42.18
CA SER A 305 -7.07 0.65 41.86
C SER A 305 -7.00 0.46 40.33
N PRO A 306 -5.87 -0.01 39.77
CA PRO A 306 -5.76 -0.29 38.35
C PRO A 306 -6.92 -1.18 37.83
N GLU A 307 -7.32 -2.17 38.61
CA GLU A 307 -8.40 -3.10 38.29
C GLU A 307 -9.76 -2.37 38.20
N GLU A 308 -10.06 -1.48 39.16
CA GLU A 308 -11.29 -0.70 39.19
C GLU A 308 -11.41 0.28 38.01
N ARG A 309 -10.28 0.83 37.53
CA ARG A 309 -10.27 1.69 36.35
C ARG A 309 -10.66 0.91 35.09
N VAL A 310 -10.16 -0.31 34.94
CA VAL A 310 -10.52 -1.18 33.81
C VAL A 310 -12.00 -1.56 33.87
N LEU A 311 -12.54 -1.90 35.05
CA LEU A 311 -13.95 -2.26 35.22
C LEU A 311 -14.89 -1.07 34.92
N ARG A 312 -14.56 0.13 35.39
CA ARG A 312 -15.35 1.34 35.12
C ARG A 312 -15.34 1.70 33.64
N LEU A 313 -14.18 1.56 33.00
CA LEU A 313 -14.04 1.81 31.56
C LEU A 313 -14.84 0.80 30.73
N LEU A 314 -14.86 -0.47 31.16
CA LEU A 314 -15.66 -1.52 30.53
C LEU A 314 -17.17 -1.24 30.68
N GLU A 315 -17.61 -0.77 31.84
CA GLU A 315 -19.00 -0.37 32.10
C GLU A 315 -19.42 0.84 31.25
N ALA A 316 -18.56 1.87 31.16
CA ALA A 316 -18.79 3.03 30.30
C ALA A 316 -18.92 2.66 28.81
N ASN A 317 -18.26 1.57 28.39
CA ASN A 317 -18.31 1.04 27.02
C ASN A 317 -19.40 -0.04 26.82
N GLY A 318 -20.40 -0.10 27.71
CA GLY A 318 -21.54 -1.02 27.56
C GLY A 318 -21.20 -2.48 27.88
N GLY A 319 -20.22 -2.71 28.74
CA GLY A 319 -19.84 -4.02 29.27
C GLY A 319 -18.93 -4.85 28.37
N ARG A 320 -18.48 -4.32 27.23
CA ARG A 320 -17.53 -4.97 26.32
C ARG A 320 -16.61 -3.95 25.65
N MET A 321 -15.31 -4.21 25.60
CA MET A 321 -14.37 -3.34 24.89
C MET A 321 -13.11 -4.08 24.46
N LYS A 322 -12.38 -3.54 23.47
CA LYS A 322 -11.09 -4.10 23.06
C LYS A 322 -10.02 -3.81 24.13
N GLN A 323 -9.14 -4.76 24.39
CA GLN A 323 -8.01 -4.58 25.30
C GLN A 323 -7.05 -3.48 24.81
N LYS A 324 -6.95 -3.29 23.50
CA LYS A 324 -6.20 -2.16 22.90
C LYS A 324 -6.80 -0.82 23.32
N THR A 325 -8.12 -0.69 23.33
CA THR A 325 -8.82 0.51 23.79
C THR A 325 -8.54 0.81 25.27
N VAL A 326 -8.39 -0.20 26.12
CA VAL A 326 -7.95 0.02 27.53
C VAL A 326 -6.55 0.61 27.60
N THR A 327 -5.67 0.22 26.68
CA THR A 327 -4.29 0.71 26.61
C THR A 327 -4.26 2.17 26.17
N GLU A 328 -5.11 2.54 25.22
CA GLU A 328 -5.24 3.89 24.66
C GLU A 328 -5.93 4.84 25.65
N GLU A 329 -7.07 4.46 26.23
CA GLU A 329 -7.86 5.32 27.11
C GLU A 329 -7.24 5.54 28.50
N LEU A 330 -6.44 4.59 29.00
CA LEU A 330 -5.76 4.72 30.28
C LEU A 330 -4.30 5.16 30.14
N ASP A 331 -3.82 5.40 28.92
CA ASP A 331 -2.41 5.70 28.60
C ASP A 331 -1.43 4.68 29.24
N TRP A 332 -1.80 3.39 29.22
CA TRP A 332 -0.99 2.32 29.79
C TRP A 332 -0.10 1.65 28.75
N SER A 333 0.97 0.99 29.19
CA SER A 333 1.73 0.11 28.30
C SER A 333 0.99 -1.20 28.08
N ALA A 334 1.14 -1.82 26.90
CA ALA A 334 0.52 -3.11 26.59
C ALA A 334 0.86 -4.20 27.61
N ALA A 335 2.07 -4.16 28.20
CA ALA A 335 2.48 -5.07 29.26
C ALA A 335 1.68 -4.85 30.56
N ARG A 336 1.50 -3.59 30.99
CA ARG A 336 0.72 -3.24 32.19
C ARG A 336 -0.75 -3.57 32.00
N THR A 337 -1.32 -3.26 30.83
CA THR A 337 -2.71 -3.64 30.50
C THR A 337 -2.88 -5.16 30.53
N SER A 338 -1.94 -5.92 29.97
CA SER A 338 -2.00 -7.39 29.98
C SER A 338 -1.91 -7.98 31.38
N GLN A 339 -1.11 -7.36 32.27
CA GLN A 339 -1.00 -7.78 33.66
C GLN A 339 -2.32 -7.57 34.42
N VAL A 340 -2.86 -6.34 34.39
CA VAL A 340 -4.11 -6.00 35.12
C VAL A 340 -5.31 -6.78 34.59
N VAL A 341 -5.40 -6.98 33.26
CA VAL A 341 -6.44 -7.80 32.64
C VAL A 341 -6.28 -9.28 33.01
N GLY A 342 -5.04 -9.76 33.13
CA GLY A 342 -4.73 -11.10 33.63
C GLY A 342 -5.24 -11.29 35.05
N ASP A 343 -4.91 -10.36 35.95
CA ASP A 343 -5.33 -10.38 37.35
C ASP A 343 -6.87 -10.35 37.46
N LEU A 344 -7.55 -9.51 36.69
CA LEU A 344 -9.03 -9.44 36.64
C LEU A 344 -9.68 -10.73 36.12
N ARG A 345 -9.04 -11.42 35.18
CA ARG A 345 -9.53 -12.70 34.65
C ARG A 345 -9.32 -13.82 35.66
N ASP A 346 -8.19 -13.83 36.36
CA ASP A 346 -7.90 -14.81 37.39
C ASP A 346 -8.83 -14.65 38.61
N GLU A 347 -9.28 -13.42 38.89
CA GLU A 347 -10.34 -13.12 39.86
C GLU A 347 -11.77 -13.37 39.33
N GLY A 348 -11.91 -13.74 38.06
CA GLY A 348 -13.22 -14.02 37.43
C GLY A 348 -14.11 -12.79 37.22
N LYS A 349 -13.55 -11.58 37.25
CA LYS A 349 -14.31 -10.33 37.08
C LYS A 349 -14.48 -9.91 35.62
N VAL A 350 -13.64 -10.43 34.73
CA VAL A 350 -13.65 -10.13 33.29
C VAL A 350 -13.32 -11.40 32.50
N GLU A 351 -14.02 -11.61 31.39
CA GLU A 351 -13.69 -12.64 30.40
C GLU A 351 -13.00 -12.02 29.19
N SER A 352 -11.98 -12.70 28.67
CA SER A 352 -11.29 -12.31 27.43
C SER A 352 -11.59 -13.31 26.32
N PHE A 353 -12.09 -12.85 25.18
CA PHE A 353 -12.22 -13.66 23.97
C PHE A 353 -11.51 -13.00 22.80
N ARG A 354 -11.05 -13.82 21.85
CA ARG A 354 -10.36 -13.34 20.67
C ARG A 354 -11.38 -13.01 19.58
N LEU A 355 -11.39 -11.77 19.13
CA LEU A 355 -12.17 -11.32 17.98
C LEU A 355 -11.18 -10.91 16.89
N GLY A 356 -11.01 -11.79 15.89
CA GLY A 356 -9.99 -11.66 14.86
C GLY A 356 -8.56 -11.67 15.43
N ARG A 357 -7.85 -10.55 15.31
CA ARG A 357 -6.47 -10.36 15.81
C ARG A 357 -6.39 -9.66 17.17
N GLU A 358 -7.52 -9.25 17.73
CA GLU A 358 -7.57 -8.46 18.94
C GLU A 358 -8.27 -9.22 20.07
N ASN A 359 -7.89 -8.92 21.31
CA ASN A 359 -8.57 -9.45 22.48
C ASN A 359 -9.67 -8.48 22.90
N VAL A 360 -10.89 -9.00 23.05
CA VAL A 360 -12.05 -8.26 23.57
C VAL A 360 -12.32 -8.73 24.99
N LEU A 361 -12.54 -7.77 25.87
CA LEU A 361 -12.89 -7.95 27.27
C LEU A 361 -14.40 -7.75 27.43
N LYS A 362 -15.05 -8.59 28.24
CA LYS A 362 -16.45 -8.41 28.66
C LYS A 362 -16.64 -8.82 30.12
N PHE A 363 -17.72 -8.37 30.76
CA PHE A 363 -18.12 -8.93 32.04
C PHE A 363 -18.53 -10.41 31.88
N PRO A 364 -18.28 -11.26 32.90
CA PRO A 364 -18.80 -12.63 32.91
C PRO A 364 -20.34 -12.59 32.88
N ASP A 365 -20.94 -13.52 32.17
CA ASP A 365 -22.40 -13.68 32.17
C ASP A 365 -22.81 -14.31 33.52
N ASP A 366 -23.72 -13.67 34.26
CA ASP A 366 -24.23 -14.24 35.53
C ASP A 366 -24.93 -15.58 35.23
N GLU A 367 -24.31 -16.69 35.63
CA GLU A 367 -24.95 -18.00 35.64
C GLU A 367 -26.03 -18.02 36.73
N GLU A 368 -27.30 -17.75 36.38
CA GLU A 368 -28.48 -18.11 37.19
C GLU A 368 -28.95 -19.54 36.92
#